data_AF-A0AAU3MZ75-F1
#
_entry.id   AF-A0AAU3MZ75-F1
#
_cell.length_a   1.000
_cell.length_b   1.000
_cell.length_c   1.000
_cell.angle_alpha   90.00
_cell.angle_beta   90.00
_cell.angle_gamma   90.00
#
_symmetry.space_group_name_H-M   'P 1'
#
loop_
_entity.id
_entity.type
_entity.pdbx_description
1 polymer ?
#
loop_
_entity_poly.entity_id
_entity_poly.type
_entity_poly.pdbx_seq_one_letter_code
_entity_poly.pdbx_strand_id
1 'polypeptide(L)'
;MTNTPTGPDKDAARTQLGRLLSQRSTHLPEHVAPATPDPRTAQAHPAPTARPVAPAPAPVVPVAPVTTSSSAGAGAMGVSDFAGTASLPGTLPVSPEEIQKLRVRVAEDLRAVRERQQAQTLEAEEERELAELFARRQIAAWHAEFTQKNPPLSKEQRSILHEEVLNLTFRAGALQRLLDQPGVQNIDIDGDVMYVDVAGQQRQKMASPFAGREQTIAWINTMAAQSGHGERQLSYASPYVEFRLPDDSRVAANVLTRNVSVSIRKHGGRAWTLGNLLQEGTVDQLLASFLSAAVRAHMNIVICGGMAAGKTTLMRAMGREIPASERLITLESSLELFLDDAETPCHTLAFETRQSNGEDGAGAITLSDLIEIALRYNADRIMVGEVRGRESMAMLEAMSASQPGSMCTLHADYPKDVITRLVLRLSMADLSAETSYRLIEGAVHLMVFVKKGAKPGEKIVSHVWEVDGLNEDGTPSMTQLFAPRPGDGRAVPTAFQMSPERAEQIAEAGFNPLLLAQYPHGTWESDQSGERRAS
;
A
#
# COMPACT_ATOMS: atom_id res chain seq x y z
N MET A 1 37.48 -31.91 -57.07
CA MET A 1 36.06 -32.30 -56.98
C MET A 1 35.99 -33.45 -55.98
N THR A 2 35.44 -33.39 -54.77
CA THR A 2 34.61 -32.45 -53.98
C THR A 2 34.72 -32.99 -52.53
N ASN A 3 35.41 -32.34 -51.58
CA ASN A 3 35.00 -31.30 -50.62
C ASN A 3 33.85 -31.63 -49.63
N THR A 4 34.28 -31.85 -48.36
CA THR A 4 33.76 -31.33 -47.05
C THR A 4 32.37 -31.77 -46.50
N PRO A 5 32.07 -31.63 -45.18
CA PRO A 5 32.62 -32.37 -44.03
C PRO A 5 31.55 -32.85 -43.00
N THR A 6 31.93 -33.74 -42.08
CA THR A 6 31.16 -34.16 -40.90
C THR A 6 31.38 -33.20 -39.72
N GLY A 7 30.29 -32.79 -39.05
CA GLY A 7 30.29 -31.89 -37.89
C GLY A 7 30.75 -32.54 -36.57
N PRO A 8 31.01 -31.74 -35.51
CA PRO A 8 31.62 -32.22 -34.28
C PRO A 8 30.62 -32.77 -33.26
N ASP A 9 31.12 -33.77 -32.54
CA ASP A 9 30.50 -34.61 -31.52
C ASP A 9 30.31 -33.85 -30.19
N LYS A 10 29.10 -33.96 -29.60
CA LYS A 10 28.66 -33.24 -28.40
C LYS A 10 29.11 -33.91 -27.09
N ASP A 11 29.86 -35.00 -27.14
CA ASP A 11 30.27 -35.77 -25.95
C ASP A 11 31.65 -35.40 -25.35
N ALA A 12 32.39 -34.48 -25.95
CA ALA A 12 33.70 -34.05 -25.41
C ALA A 12 33.60 -32.98 -24.29
N ALA A 13 32.49 -32.25 -24.18
CA ALA A 13 32.37 -31.12 -23.24
C ALA A 13 31.88 -31.51 -21.83
N ARG A 14 31.32 -32.71 -21.64
CA ARG A 14 30.84 -33.18 -20.32
C ARG A 14 31.92 -33.81 -19.44
N THR A 15 33.09 -34.13 -20.00
CA THR A 15 34.15 -34.86 -19.31
C THR A 15 35.22 -33.94 -18.69
N GLN A 16 35.19 -32.63 -18.97
CA GLN A 16 36.22 -31.69 -18.53
C GLN A 16 35.82 -30.85 -17.31
N LEU A 17 34.51 -30.70 -17.02
CA LEU A 17 34.01 -30.05 -15.79
C LEU A 17 33.97 -30.99 -14.57
N GLY A 18 33.88 -32.31 -14.77
CA GLY A 18 33.93 -33.30 -13.69
C GLY A 18 35.33 -33.53 -13.08
N ARG A 19 36.40 -33.10 -13.76
CA ARG A 19 37.79 -33.25 -13.27
C ARG A 19 38.32 -32.06 -12.47
N LEU A 20 37.64 -30.91 -12.51
CA LEU A 20 38.05 -29.69 -11.79
C LEU A 20 37.42 -29.57 -10.39
N LEU A 21 36.42 -30.41 -10.07
CA LEU A 21 35.75 -30.43 -8.75
C LEU A 21 36.27 -31.52 -7.80
N SER A 22 37.25 -32.33 -8.22
CA SER A 22 37.79 -33.46 -7.44
C SER A 22 39.17 -33.20 -6.80
N GLN A 23 39.66 -31.95 -6.78
CA GLN A 23 40.94 -31.59 -6.15
C GLN A 23 40.77 -30.44 -5.14
N ARG A 24 40.04 -30.69 -4.04
CA ARG A 24 40.20 -29.97 -2.75
C ARG A 24 39.32 -30.57 -1.63
N SER A 25 39.50 -31.86 -1.34
CA SER A 25 39.00 -32.47 -0.11
C SER A 25 39.86 -33.65 0.30
N THR A 26 40.87 -33.43 1.13
CA THR A 26 41.38 -34.43 2.08
C THR A 26 42.07 -33.70 3.22
N HIS A 27 41.41 -33.65 4.39
CA HIS A 27 41.97 -33.96 5.71
C HIS A 27 41.01 -33.46 6.80
N LEU A 28 40.25 -34.38 7.41
CA LEU A 28 39.81 -34.26 8.80
C LEU A 28 40.88 -34.87 9.71
N PRO A 29 40.93 -34.45 10.99
CA PRO A 29 40.78 -35.47 12.03
C PRO A 29 39.84 -35.09 13.19
N GLU A 30 39.61 -36.13 13.99
CA GLU A 30 38.58 -36.43 14.99
C GLU A 30 38.46 -35.57 16.27
N HIS A 31 37.31 -35.78 16.91
CA HIS A 31 36.84 -35.38 18.24
C HIS A 31 37.83 -35.57 19.42
N VAL A 32 37.91 -34.58 20.31
CA VAL A 32 38.17 -34.75 21.76
C VAL A 32 37.41 -33.69 22.57
N ALA A 33 36.80 -34.10 23.69
CA ALA A 33 36.02 -33.30 24.66
C ALA A 33 36.92 -32.62 25.74
N PRO A 34 36.40 -31.71 26.60
CA PRO A 34 37.15 -30.55 27.08
C PRO A 34 37.92 -30.76 28.40
N ALA A 35 38.97 -29.95 28.61
CA ALA A 35 39.67 -29.81 29.88
C ALA A 35 39.63 -28.36 30.39
N THR A 36 39.37 -28.25 31.70
CA THR A 36 39.33 -27.06 32.58
C THR A 36 40.62 -26.24 32.61
N PRO A 37 40.58 -24.91 32.84
CA PRO A 37 41.77 -24.11 33.18
C PRO A 37 41.83 -23.73 34.67
N ASP A 38 43.02 -23.83 35.25
CA ASP A 38 43.46 -23.25 36.53
C ASP A 38 44.63 -22.26 36.25
N PRO A 39 45.04 -21.33 37.13
CA PRO A 39 45.11 -19.91 36.80
C PRO A 39 46.54 -19.35 36.96
N ARG A 40 46.66 -18.03 36.84
CA ARG A 40 47.78 -17.15 37.27
C ARG A 40 48.79 -16.79 36.18
N THR A 41 48.63 -15.57 35.65
CA THR A 41 49.58 -14.41 35.61
C THR A 41 49.13 -13.50 34.46
N ALA A 42 48.23 -12.54 34.68
CA ALA A 42 48.45 -11.17 35.16
C ALA A 42 49.39 -10.32 34.28
N GLN A 43 48.81 -9.43 33.45
CA GLN A 43 49.19 -8.00 33.37
C GLN A 43 48.14 -7.14 32.63
N ALA A 44 47.52 -6.26 33.43
CA ALA A 44 46.90 -4.95 33.22
C ALA A 44 46.37 -4.49 31.83
N HIS A 45 45.04 -4.35 31.76
CA HIS A 45 44.34 -3.34 30.93
C HIS A 45 43.41 -2.48 31.81
N PRO A 46 43.23 -1.18 31.51
CA PRO A 46 42.50 -0.23 32.34
C PRO A 46 40.99 -0.49 32.36
N ALA A 47 40.37 -0.19 33.51
CA ALA A 47 38.97 -0.43 33.82
C ALA A 47 37.98 0.32 32.89
N PRO A 48 36.81 -0.27 32.57
CA PRO A 48 35.73 0.44 31.90
C PRO A 48 35.10 1.48 32.83
N THR A 49 34.90 2.68 32.30
CA THR A 49 34.22 3.79 32.96
C THR A 49 32.77 3.43 33.30
N ALA A 50 32.40 3.66 34.56
CA ALA A 50 31.06 3.47 35.08
C ALA A 50 30.04 4.37 34.35
N ARG A 51 28.91 3.80 33.96
CA ARG A 51 27.71 4.55 33.53
C ARG A 51 27.20 5.43 34.68
N PRO A 52 26.74 6.67 34.41
CA PRO A 52 26.13 7.51 35.43
C PRO A 52 24.81 6.88 35.91
N VAL A 53 24.73 6.64 37.22
CA VAL A 53 23.52 6.24 37.95
C VAL A 53 22.61 7.46 38.06
N ALA A 54 21.37 7.34 37.59
CA ALA A 54 20.33 8.36 37.76
C ALA A 54 19.93 8.48 39.24
N PRO A 55 19.61 9.68 39.75
CA PRO A 55 19.26 9.88 41.16
C PRO A 55 17.92 9.22 41.51
N ALA A 56 17.86 8.62 42.71
CA ALA A 56 16.68 8.00 43.28
C ALA A 56 15.53 9.01 43.50
N PRO A 57 14.26 8.62 43.30
CA PRO A 57 13.13 9.48 43.62
C PRO A 57 12.90 9.59 45.13
N ALA A 58 12.50 10.79 45.58
CA ALA A 58 12.17 11.12 46.96
C ALA A 58 10.88 10.42 47.46
N PRO A 59 10.70 10.24 48.78
CA PRO A 59 9.63 9.41 49.35
C PRO A 59 8.24 10.05 49.18
N VAL A 60 7.29 9.26 48.67
CA VAL A 60 5.88 9.62 48.53
C VAL A 60 5.15 9.43 49.86
N VAL A 61 4.42 10.45 50.29
CA VAL A 61 3.56 10.48 51.49
C VAL A 61 2.36 9.54 51.29
N PRO A 62 1.96 8.72 52.29
CA PRO A 62 0.89 7.74 52.12
C PRO A 62 -0.49 8.41 52.12
N VAL A 63 -1.26 8.22 51.05
CA VAL A 63 -2.70 8.52 51.01
C VAL A 63 -3.46 7.21 51.32
N ALA A 64 -4.42 7.33 52.24
CA ALA A 64 -5.19 6.24 52.84
C ALA A 64 -6.03 5.41 51.83
N PRO A 65 -6.37 4.15 52.17
CA PRO A 65 -6.99 3.21 51.23
C PRO A 65 -8.47 3.53 51.03
N VAL A 66 -8.88 3.74 49.78
CA VAL A 66 -10.29 3.68 49.40
C VAL A 66 -10.65 2.23 49.15
N THR A 67 -11.65 1.78 49.88
CA THR A 67 -12.17 0.43 49.93
C THR A 67 -12.65 -0.08 48.58
N THR A 68 -12.34 -1.34 48.33
CA THR A 68 -12.84 -2.18 47.25
C THR A 68 -14.37 -2.31 47.34
N SER A 69 -15.03 -2.12 46.20
CA SER A 69 -16.28 -2.85 45.93
C SER A 69 -16.21 -3.41 44.51
N SER A 70 -16.16 -4.73 44.46
CA SER A 70 -16.32 -5.52 43.24
C SER A 70 -17.79 -5.48 42.81
N SER A 71 -18.05 -5.14 41.55
CA SER A 71 -19.08 -5.83 40.77
C SER A 71 -18.77 -5.62 39.28
N ALA A 72 -18.18 -6.65 38.67
CA ALA A 72 -18.10 -6.77 37.23
C ALA A 72 -19.52 -7.04 36.70
N GLY A 73 -20.13 -6.01 36.15
CA GLY A 73 -21.31 -6.08 35.31
C GLY A 73 -21.03 -5.24 34.08
N ALA A 74 -21.00 -5.88 32.91
CA ALA A 74 -20.93 -5.21 31.62
C ALA A 74 -22.18 -4.34 31.46
N GLY A 75 -22.07 -3.08 31.88
CA GLY A 75 -23.16 -2.11 31.90
C GLY A 75 -23.29 -1.41 30.56
N ALA A 76 -24.43 -1.62 29.92
CA ALA A 76 -25.00 -0.73 28.94
C ALA A 76 -25.14 0.70 29.49
N MET A 77 -24.86 1.73 28.67
CA MET A 77 -25.37 3.14 28.69
C MET A 77 -24.44 4.02 27.82
N GLY A 78 -24.84 5.10 27.12
CA GLY A 78 -26.13 5.79 26.86
C GLY A 78 -25.97 6.68 25.59
N VAL A 79 -26.95 6.83 24.69
CA VAL A 79 -28.06 7.82 24.60
C VAL A 79 -27.66 9.30 24.78
N SER A 80 -27.49 10.05 23.67
CA SER A 80 -28.19 11.32 23.37
C SER A 80 -27.66 12.02 22.10
N ASP A 81 -28.60 12.41 21.22
CA ASP A 81 -28.56 13.55 20.29
C ASP A 81 -27.74 13.46 18.98
N PHE A 82 -28.37 12.88 17.94
CA PHE A 82 -28.04 13.18 16.55
C PHE A 82 -28.77 14.46 16.11
N ALA A 83 -28.15 15.62 16.32
CA ALA A 83 -28.57 16.87 15.72
C ALA A 83 -27.50 17.33 14.71
N GLY A 84 -27.87 17.36 13.42
CA GLY A 84 -27.16 18.19 12.45
C GLY A 84 -26.66 17.57 11.14
N THR A 85 -27.32 16.57 10.55
CA THR A 85 -27.21 16.36 9.09
C THR A 85 -28.41 16.99 8.39
N ALA A 86 -28.30 18.30 8.15
CA ALA A 86 -29.15 18.97 7.18
C ALA A 86 -28.87 18.37 5.79
N SER A 87 -29.85 17.60 5.32
CA SER A 87 -30.14 17.22 3.92
C SER A 87 -29.08 16.40 3.16
N LEU A 88 -29.10 15.08 3.41
CA LEU A 88 -28.97 14.10 2.33
C LEU A 88 -30.33 14.04 1.58
N PRO A 89 -30.37 13.84 0.25
CA PRO A 89 -31.63 13.64 -0.46
C PRO A 89 -32.35 12.40 0.11
N GLY A 90 -33.60 12.58 0.56
CA GLY A 90 -34.41 11.53 1.21
C GLY A 90 -34.39 11.62 2.74
N THR A 91 -35.11 12.59 3.31
CA THR A 91 -35.35 12.67 4.75
C THR A 91 -36.17 11.47 5.22
N LEU A 92 -35.50 10.50 5.84
CA LEU A 92 -36.16 9.49 6.67
C LEU A 92 -36.84 10.21 7.84
N PRO A 93 -38.17 10.05 8.06
CA PRO A 93 -38.85 10.60 9.21
C PRO A 93 -38.65 9.68 10.44
N VAL A 94 -37.41 9.21 10.63
CA VAL A 94 -37.00 8.26 11.66
C VAL A 94 -35.79 8.86 12.36
N SER A 95 -35.80 8.91 13.69
CA SER A 95 -34.68 9.51 14.41
C SER A 95 -33.48 8.56 14.36
N PRO A 96 -32.24 9.08 14.31
CA PRO A 96 -31.05 8.22 14.33
C PRO A 96 -30.94 7.33 15.58
N GLU A 97 -31.53 7.75 16.71
CA GLU A 97 -31.64 6.92 17.91
C GLU A 97 -32.49 5.67 17.70
N GLU A 98 -33.57 5.77 16.91
CA GLU A 98 -34.40 4.63 16.55
C GLU A 98 -33.65 3.67 15.63
N ILE A 99 -32.88 4.19 14.68
CA ILE A 99 -32.03 3.38 13.78
C ILE A 99 -30.99 2.61 14.62
N GLN A 100 -30.37 3.26 15.61
CA GLN A 100 -29.43 2.60 16.51
C GLN A 100 -30.09 1.50 17.35
N LYS A 101 -31.30 1.75 17.88
CA LYS A 101 -32.07 0.72 18.61
C LYS A 101 -32.37 -0.50 17.72
N LEU A 102 -32.71 -0.27 16.46
CA LEU A 102 -32.90 -1.34 15.47
C LEU A 102 -31.60 -2.13 15.25
N ARG A 103 -30.46 -1.45 15.08
CA ARG A 103 -29.15 -2.10 14.95
C ARG A 103 -28.77 -2.91 16.20
N VAL A 104 -29.07 -2.42 17.40
CA VAL A 104 -28.83 -3.19 18.65
C VAL A 104 -29.67 -4.49 18.67
N ARG A 105 -30.96 -4.42 18.31
CA ARG A 105 -31.82 -5.62 18.23
C ARG A 105 -31.29 -6.63 17.20
N VAL A 106 -30.81 -6.16 16.04
CA VAL A 106 -30.18 -7.02 15.03
C VAL A 106 -28.91 -7.68 15.56
N ALA A 107 -28.07 -6.94 16.28
CA ALA A 107 -26.86 -7.48 16.89
C ALA A 107 -27.16 -8.52 17.99
N GLU A 108 -28.21 -8.32 18.78
CA GLU A 108 -28.69 -9.29 19.77
C GLU A 108 -29.20 -10.58 19.10
N ASP A 109 -29.95 -10.47 18.00
CA ASP A 109 -30.40 -11.62 17.22
C ASP A 109 -29.22 -12.41 16.64
N LEU A 110 -28.23 -11.74 16.06
CA LEU A 110 -27.00 -12.38 15.55
C LEU A 110 -26.21 -13.08 16.66
N ARG A 111 -26.08 -12.42 17.81
CA ARG A 111 -25.41 -13.01 18.98
C ARG A 111 -26.12 -14.27 19.45
N ALA A 112 -27.45 -14.26 19.52
CA ALA A 112 -28.23 -15.42 19.91
C ALA A 112 -28.04 -16.61 18.95
N VAL A 113 -27.84 -16.37 17.65
CA VAL A 113 -27.51 -17.43 16.69
C VAL A 113 -26.12 -18.00 16.95
N ARG A 114 -25.11 -17.13 17.13
CA ARG A 114 -23.73 -17.55 17.45
C ARG A 114 -23.66 -18.41 18.72
N GLU A 115 -24.41 -18.02 19.75
CA GLU A 115 -24.49 -18.77 21.01
C GLU A 115 -25.13 -20.16 20.82
N ARG A 116 -26.16 -20.28 19.96
CA ARG A 116 -26.81 -21.56 19.65
C ARG A 116 -25.96 -22.50 18.80
N GLN A 117 -25.13 -21.95 17.91
CA GLN A 117 -24.23 -22.73 17.05
C GLN A 117 -22.91 -23.14 17.73
N GLN A 118 -22.82 -23.01 19.06
CA GLN A 118 -21.67 -23.48 19.88
C GLN A 118 -20.30 -23.04 19.33
N ALA A 119 -20.16 -21.77 18.96
CA ALA A 119 -18.91 -21.19 18.48
C ALA A 119 -18.31 -21.82 17.21
N GLN A 120 -19.12 -22.49 16.37
CA GLN A 120 -18.76 -22.56 14.95
C GLN A 120 -18.67 -21.14 14.42
N THR A 121 -17.52 -20.80 13.82
CA THR A 121 -17.33 -19.51 13.15
C THR A 121 -18.32 -19.46 12.00
N LEU A 122 -19.31 -18.58 12.09
CA LEU A 122 -20.14 -18.25 10.95
C LEU A 122 -19.23 -17.67 9.87
N GLU A 123 -19.34 -18.19 8.65
CA GLU A 123 -18.68 -17.56 7.51
C GLU A 123 -19.23 -16.14 7.33
N ALA A 124 -18.39 -15.21 6.87
CA ALA A 124 -18.75 -13.79 6.78
C ALA A 124 -19.98 -13.55 5.87
N GLU A 125 -20.15 -14.39 4.84
CA GLU A 125 -21.29 -14.35 3.93
C GLU A 125 -22.59 -14.81 4.62
N GLU A 126 -22.55 -15.93 5.36
CA GLU A 126 -23.69 -16.46 6.11
C GLU A 126 -24.16 -15.47 7.20
N GLU A 127 -23.22 -14.87 7.93
CA GLU A 127 -23.53 -13.86 8.94
C GLU A 127 -24.23 -12.65 8.33
N ARG A 128 -23.78 -12.22 7.15
CA ARG A 128 -24.38 -11.10 6.43
C ARG A 128 -25.80 -11.43 5.98
N GLU A 129 -26.04 -12.61 5.43
CA GLU A 129 -27.39 -13.05 5.04
C GLU A 129 -28.35 -13.11 6.23
N LEU A 130 -27.90 -13.65 7.37
CA LEU A 130 -28.68 -13.68 8.61
C LEU A 130 -29.02 -12.28 9.10
N ALA A 131 -28.07 -11.36 9.04
CA ALA A 131 -28.27 -10.00 9.46
C ALA A 131 -29.23 -9.23 8.55
N GLU A 132 -29.19 -9.46 7.24
CA GLU A 132 -30.21 -8.93 6.32
C GLU A 132 -31.60 -9.43 6.71
N LEU A 133 -31.74 -10.72 7.00
CA LEU A 133 -33.00 -11.30 7.43
C LEU A 133 -33.50 -10.68 8.75
N PHE A 134 -32.62 -10.54 9.74
CA PHE A 134 -32.96 -9.94 11.02
C PHE A 134 -33.28 -8.45 10.91
N ALA A 135 -32.53 -7.68 10.10
CA ALA A 135 -32.82 -6.29 9.83
C ALA A 135 -34.22 -6.13 9.23
N ARG A 136 -34.56 -6.92 8.20
CA ARG A 136 -35.92 -6.92 7.62
C ARG A 136 -37.00 -7.20 8.65
N ARG A 137 -36.79 -8.22 9.50
CA ARG A 137 -37.74 -8.62 10.55
C ARG A 137 -37.93 -7.52 11.60
N GLN A 138 -36.84 -6.99 12.14
CA GLN A 138 -36.87 -5.95 13.18
C GLN A 138 -37.48 -4.65 12.67
N ILE A 139 -37.14 -4.26 11.44
CA ILE A 139 -37.73 -3.08 10.80
C ILE A 139 -39.22 -3.26 10.54
N ALA A 140 -39.66 -4.44 10.09
CA ALA A 140 -41.09 -4.71 9.89
C ALA A 140 -41.89 -4.61 11.21
N ALA A 141 -41.34 -5.17 12.30
CA ALA A 141 -41.95 -5.10 13.62
C ALA A 141 -42.03 -3.65 14.13
N TRP A 142 -40.92 -2.90 14.05
CA TRP A 142 -40.89 -1.48 14.45
C TRP A 142 -41.80 -0.61 13.56
N HIS A 143 -41.86 -0.86 12.25
CA HIS A 143 -42.72 -0.10 11.33
C HIS A 143 -44.20 -0.29 11.66
N ALA A 144 -44.61 -1.50 12.07
CA ALA A 144 -45.96 -1.76 12.54
C ALA A 144 -46.32 -0.96 13.80
N GLU A 145 -45.37 -0.76 14.71
CA GLU A 145 -45.55 0.11 15.90
C GLU A 145 -45.55 1.59 15.50
N PHE A 146 -44.63 2.01 14.64
CA PHE A 146 -44.47 3.39 14.18
C PHE A 146 -45.74 3.92 13.50
N THR A 147 -46.38 3.10 12.66
CA THR A 147 -47.61 3.44 11.92
C THR A 147 -48.83 3.67 12.79
N GLN A 148 -48.80 3.27 14.07
CA GLN A 148 -49.89 3.57 15.01
C GLN A 148 -49.93 5.06 15.39
N LYS A 149 -48.79 5.75 15.29
CA LYS A 149 -48.62 7.15 15.73
C LYS A 149 -48.21 8.09 14.61
N ASN A 150 -47.69 7.57 13.50
CA ASN A 150 -47.12 8.34 12.40
C ASN A 150 -47.60 7.80 11.04
N PRO A 151 -47.54 8.61 9.96
CA PRO A 151 -47.80 8.14 8.60
C PRO A 151 -46.89 6.96 8.21
N PRO A 152 -47.38 6.00 7.41
CA PRO A 152 -46.57 4.87 6.99
C PRO A 152 -45.42 5.29 6.08
N LEU A 153 -44.22 4.79 6.41
CA LEU A 153 -43.06 4.92 5.53
C LEU A 153 -43.33 4.32 4.14
N SER A 154 -42.89 5.02 3.11
CA SER A 154 -42.91 4.53 1.73
C SER A 154 -42.02 3.28 1.57
N LYS A 155 -42.16 2.57 0.45
CA LYS A 155 -41.27 1.44 0.12
C LYS A 155 -39.81 1.90 0.05
N GLU A 156 -39.57 3.06 -0.54
CA GLU A 156 -38.23 3.66 -0.66
C GLU A 156 -37.67 4.04 0.72
N GLN A 157 -38.44 4.71 1.58
CA GLN A 157 -38.01 5.04 2.94
C GLN A 157 -37.66 3.79 3.76
N ARG A 158 -38.44 2.70 3.63
CA ARG A 158 -38.10 1.43 4.30
C ARG A 158 -36.81 0.80 3.77
N SER A 159 -36.56 0.92 2.46
CA SER A 159 -35.31 0.47 1.85
C SER A 159 -34.11 1.23 2.40
N ILE A 160 -34.23 2.56 2.50
CA ILE A 160 -33.20 3.44 3.05
C ILE A 160 -32.96 3.10 4.53
N LEU A 161 -34.02 2.92 5.34
CA LEU A 161 -33.88 2.54 6.76
C LEU A 161 -33.18 1.18 6.92
N HIS A 162 -33.51 0.22 6.05
CA HIS A 162 -32.86 -1.08 6.04
C HIS A 162 -31.37 -0.97 5.72
N GLU A 163 -31.02 -0.17 4.72
CA GLU A 163 -29.62 0.11 4.39
C GLU A 163 -28.88 0.78 5.55
N GLU A 164 -29.49 1.74 6.25
CA GLU A 164 -28.86 2.37 7.43
C GLU A 164 -28.55 1.39 8.57
N VAL A 165 -29.48 0.47 8.85
CA VAL A 165 -29.26 -0.55 9.89
C VAL A 165 -28.10 -1.47 9.51
N LEU A 166 -28.01 -1.87 8.24
CA LEU A 166 -26.90 -2.68 7.73
C LEU A 166 -25.57 -1.91 7.72
N ASN A 167 -25.58 -0.63 7.33
CA ASN A 167 -24.42 0.24 7.35
C ASN A 167 -23.82 0.34 8.75
N LEU A 168 -24.67 0.49 9.78
CA LEU A 168 -24.25 0.51 11.19
C LEU A 168 -23.77 -0.84 11.72
N THR A 169 -24.09 -1.94 11.03
CA THR A 169 -23.75 -3.30 11.50
C THR A 169 -22.44 -3.79 10.86
N PHE A 170 -22.24 -3.57 9.56
CA PHE A 170 -21.12 -4.15 8.80
C PHE A 170 -20.25 -3.16 8.03
N ARG A 171 -20.63 -1.89 7.97
CA ARG A 171 -19.93 -0.91 7.14
C ARG A 171 -19.53 0.31 7.98
N ALA A 172 -19.17 1.41 7.33
CA ALA A 172 -18.72 2.63 8.01
C ALA A 172 -19.84 3.39 8.78
N GLY A 173 -21.00 2.79 9.00
CA GLY A 173 -22.11 3.41 9.72
C GLY A 173 -22.59 4.70 9.05
N ALA A 174 -22.73 5.76 9.84
CA ALA A 174 -23.22 7.06 9.36
C ALA A 174 -22.35 7.70 8.26
N LEU A 175 -21.08 7.29 8.15
CA LEU A 175 -20.18 7.78 7.11
C LEU A 175 -20.36 7.04 5.77
N GLN A 176 -21.07 5.91 5.75
CA GLN A 176 -21.15 5.06 4.56
C GLN A 176 -21.75 5.78 3.36
N ARG A 177 -22.79 6.59 3.55
CA ARG A 177 -23.39 7.37 2.46
C ARG A 177 -22.44 8.39 1.84
N LEU A 178 -21.52 8.95 2.62
CA LEU A 178 -20.49 9.85 2.08
C LEU A 178 -19.42 9.04 1.34
N LEU A 179 -19.02 7.91 1.90
CA LEU A 179 -18.05 7.03 1.25
C LEU A 179 -18.60 6.47 -0.07
N ASP A 180 -19.89 6.19 -0.17
CA ASP A 180 -20.52 5.68 -1.40
C ASP A 180 -20.70 6.77 -2.47
N GLN A 181 -20.59 8.05 -2.12
CA GLN A 181 -20.70 9.13 -3.11
C GLN A 181 -19.54 9.09 -4.11
N PRO A 182 -19.84 9.10 -5.43
CA PRO A 182 -18.82 9.19 -6.46
C PRO A 182 -17.95 10.44 -6.28
N GLY A 183 -16.63 10.26 -6.38
CA GLY A 183 -15.67 11.35 -6.32
C GLY A 183 -15.23 11.79 -4.92
N VAL A 184 -15.83 11.30 -3.82
CA VAL A 184 -15.29 11.51 -2.47
C VAL A 184 -13.90 10.87 -2.37
N GLN A 185 -12.93 11.63 -1.86
CA GLN A 185 -11.52 11.21 -1.74
C GLN A 185 -11.05 11.15 -0.29
N ASN A 186 -11.36 12.17 0.51
CA ASN A 186 -10.97 12.22 1.92
C ASN A 186 -12.15 12.69 2.79
N ILE A 187 -12.20 12.17 4.02
CA ILE A 187 -13.09 12.62 5.08
C ILE A 187 -12.25 12.83 6.34
N ASP A 188 -12.15 14.08 6.80
CA ASP A 188 -11.41 14.44 8.01
C ASP A 188 -12.39 14.89 9.10
N ILE A 189 -12.36 14.27 10.26
CA ILE A 189 -13.19 14.60 11.43
C ILE A 189 -12.28 15.11 12.55
N ASP A 190 -12.68 16.22 13.15
CA ASP A 190 -12.01 16.85 14.30
C ASP A 190 -13.09 17.27 15.31
N GLY A 191 -13.42 16.36 16.23
CA GLY A 191 -14.51 16.53 17.18
C GLY A 191 -15.87 16.67 16.49
N ASP A 192 -16.51 17.82 16.68
CA ASP A 192 -17.87 18.10 16.20
C ASP A 192 -17.90 18.57 14.73
N VAL A 193 -16.75 18.75 14.09
CA VAL A 193 -16.61 19.23 12.73
C VAL A 193 -16.05 18.15 11.83
N MET A 194 -16.56 18.06 10.61
CA MET A 194 -16.07 17.20 9.54
C MET A 194 -15.77 18.01 8.28
N TYR A 195 -14.74 17.60 7.55
CA TYR A 195 -14.38 18.11 6.23
C TYR A 195 -14.41 16.98 5.21
N VAL A 196 -14.98 17.23 4.04
CA VAL A 196 -15.06 16.26 2.95
C VAL A 196 -14.42 16.83 1.70
N ASP A 197 -13.46 16.08 1.14
CA ASP A 197 -12.82 16.39 -0.13
C ASP A 197 -13.48 15.58 -1.24
N VAL A 198 -14.07 16.29 -2.22
CA VAL A 198 -14.65 15.69 -3.44
C VAL A 198 -13.79 16.12 -4.63
N ALA A 199 -13.49 15.16 -5.51
CA ALA A 199 -12.70 15.37 -6.71
C ALA A 199 -13.23 16.54 -7.54
N GLY A 200 -12.36 17.51 -7.83
CA GLY A 200 -12.70 18.69 -8.63
C GLY A 200 -13.56 19.75 -7.92
N GLN A 201 -13.84 19.59 -6.62
CA GLN A 201 -14.63 20.54 -5.83
C GLN A 201 -13.81 21.15 -4.69
N GLN A 202 -14.30 22.26 -4.14
CA GLN A 202 -13.76 22.83 -2.91
C GLN A 202 -14.10 21.93 -1.71
N ARG A 203 -13.19 21.88 -0.74
CA ARG A 203 -13.39 21.14 0.52
C ARG A 203 -14.66 21.63 1.21
N GLN A 204 -15.56 20.70 1.53
CA GLN A 204 -16.85 20.99 2.16
C GLN A 204 -16.73 20.85 3.68
N LYS A 205 -17.21 21.83 4.45
CA LYS A 205 -17.28 21.77 5.92
C LYS A 205 -18.69 21.38 6.35
N MET A 206 -18.80 20.37 7.20
CA MET A 206 -20.05 19.79 7.69
C MET A 206 -19.96 19.52 9.20
N ALA A 207 -21.10 19.23 9.84
CA ALA A 207 -21.10 18.71 11.19
C ALA A 207 -20.60 17.25 11.19
N SER A 208 -19.88 16.88 12.23
CA SER A 208 -19.52 15.48 12.48
C SER A 208 -20.80 14.64 12.64
N PRO A 209 -20.84 13.41 12.10
CA PRO A 209 -21.97 12.51 12.34
C PRO A 209 -21.97 11.93 13.76
N PHE A 210 -20.91 12.18 14.55
CA PHE A 210 -20.77 11.66 15.90
C PHE A 210 -21.17 12.72 16.95
N ALA A 211 -22.01 12.32 17.89
CA ALA A 211 -22.44 13.05 19.08
C ALA A 211 -21.34 13.01 20.16
N GLY A 212 -20.16 13.53 19.82
CA GLY A 212 -19.04 13.70 20.73
C GLY A 212 -18.06 12.52 20.84
N ARG A 213 -17.11 12.69 21.76
CA ARG A 213 -15.87 11.89 21.88
C ARG A 213 -16.12 10.39 22.06
N GLU A 214 -17.03 10.00 22.94
CA GLU A 214 -17.25 8.59 23.28
C GLU A 214 -17.78 7.80 22.09
N GLN A 215 -18.71 8.37 21.33
CA GLN A 215 -19.27 7.73 20.14
C GLN A 215 -18.22 7.58 19.03
N THR A 216 -17.40 8.60 18.80
CA THR A 216 -16.30 8.52 17.82
C THR A 216 -15.34 7.39 18.18
N ILE A 217 -14.92 7.28 19.45
CA ILE A 217 -14.04 6.19 19.91
C ILE A 217 -14.71 4.82 19.76
N ALA A 218 -16.00 4.70 20.09
CA ALA A 218 -16.74 3.45 19.93
C ALA A 218 -16.82 3.00 18.45
N TRP A 219 -17.07 3.94 17.54
CA TRP A 219 -17.06 3.67 16.11
C TRP A 219 -15.67 3.22 15.63
N ILE A 220 -14.61 3.95 16.00
CA ILE A 220 -13.21 3.61 15.69
C ILE A 220 -12.90 2.18 16.13
N ASN A 221 -13.18 1.84 17.38
CA ASN A 221 -12.86 0.53 17.94
C ASN A 221 -13.69 -0.60 17.30
N THR A 222 -14.95 -0.32 16.94
CA THR A 222 -15.79 -1.29 16.22
C THR A 222 -15.22 -1.58 14.83
N MET A 223 -14.88 -0.54 14.07
CA MET A 223 -14.34 -0.69 12.72
C MET A 223 -12.95 -1.32 12.72
N ALA A 224 -12.08 -0.92 13.65
CA ALA A 224 -10.75 -1.50 13.82
C ALA A 224 -10.84 -3.01 14.12
N ALA A 225 -11.76 -3.42 14.99
CA ALA A 225 -11.99 -4.82 15.31
C ALA A 225 -12.46 -5.64 14.10
N GLN A 226 -13.30 -5.06 13.23
CA GLN A 226 -13.80 -5.71 12.02
C GLN A 226 -12.76 -5.81 10.90
N SER A 227 -11.73 -4.96 10.91
CA SER A 227 -10.69 -4.91 9.86
C SER A 227 -9.71 -6.10 9.84
N GLY A 228 -9.96 -7.15 10.63
CA GLY A 228 -9.06 -8.31 10.79
C GLY A 228 -7.84 -8.04 11.68
N HIS A 229 -7.63 -6.79 12.11
CA HIS A 229 -6.55 -6.38 12.99
C HIS A 229 -7.02 -6.26 14.46
N GLY A 230 -7.78 -7.24 14.92
CA GLY A 230 -8.65 -7.19 16.12
C GLY A 230 -8.02 -6.81 17.47
N GLU A 231 -6.71 -6.63 17.53
CA GLU A 231 -5.97 -6.19 18.72
C GLU A 231 -5.81 -4.66 18.80
N ARG A 232 -6.21 -3.93 17.75
CA ARG A 232 -6.05 -2.47 17.65
C ARG A 232 -7.25 -1.75 18.28
N GLN A 233 -7.08 -1.22 19.49
CA GLN A 233 -8.06 -0.34 20.12
C GLN A 233 -7.47 1.04 20.41
N LEU A 234 -8.21 2.08 20.02
CA LEU A 234 -7.92 3.44 20.42
C LEU A 234 -8.23 3.60 21.90
N SER A 235 -7.17 3.86 22.68
CA SER A 235 -7.23 4.04 24.13
C SER A 235 -6.21 5.10 24.56
N TYR A 236 -6.12 5.40 25.85
CA TYR A 236 -5.05 6.28 26.34
C TYR A 236 -3.67 5.61 26.30
N ALA A 237 -3.59 4.29 26.41
CA ALA A 237 -2.34 3.53 26.27
C ALA A 237 -1.90 3.42 24.80
N SER A 238 -2.88 3.36 23.88
CA SER A 238 -2.67 3.34 22.43
C SER A 238 -3.41 4.52 21.80
N PRO A 239 -2.83 5.74 21.87
CA PRO A 239 -3.53 6.98 21.51
C PRO A 239 -3.62 7.22 20.00
N TYR A 240 -3.16 6.26 19.20
CA TYR A 240 -3.14 6.27 17.74
C TYR A 240 -3.52 4.89 17.22
N VAL A 241 -4.34 4.84 16.17
CA VAL A 241 -4.70 3.60 15.50
C VAL A 241 -4.85 3.79 14.00
N GLU A 242 -4.45 2.77 13.24
CA GLU A 242 -4.68 2.67 11.80
C GLU A 242 -5.37 1.34 11.45
N PHE A 243 -6.34 1.40 10.54
CA PHE A 243 -7.06 0.23 10.03
C PHE A 243 -7.71 0.52 8.68
N ARG A 244 -8.31 -0.51 8.07
CA ARG A 244 -9.11 -0.39 6.84
C ARG A 244 -10.59 -0.57 7.12
N LEU A 245 -11.41 0.19 6.40
CA LEU A 245 -12.85 -0.04 6.29
C LEU A 245 -13.13 -1.17 5.29
N PRO A 246 -14.36 -1.71 5.25
CA PRO A 246 -14.74 -2.77 4.31
C PRO A 246 -14.64 -2.40 2.82
N ASP A 247 -14.59 -1.11 2.48
CA ASP A 247 -14.34 -0.59 1.13
C ASP A 247 -12.85 -0.34 0.84
N ASP A 248 -11.96 -0.84 1.71
CA ASP A 248 -10.51 -0.64 1.77
C ASP A 248 -10.05 0.80 2.02
N SER A 249 -10.97 1.73 2.33
CA SER A 249 -10.60 3.08 2.75
C SER A 249 -9.72 3.01 4.01
N ARG A 250 -8.59 3.70 3.97
CA ARG A 250 -7.65 3.77 5.11
C ARG A 250 -8.17 4.75 6.14
N VAL A 251 -8.16 4.35 7.40
CA VAL A 251 -8.51 5.18 8.54
C VAL A 251 -7.28 5.35 9.42
N ALA A 252 -6.95 6.60 9.73
CA ALA A 252 -6.02 6.96 10.80
C ALA A 252 -6.81 7.74 11.86
N ALA A 253 -6.72 7.33 13.12
CA ALA A 253 -7.43 8.00 14.21
C ALA A 253 -6.54 8.18 15.44
N ASN A 254 -6.75 9.29 16.16
CA ASN A 254 -5.95 9.59 17.35
C ASN A 254 -6.71 10.40 18.41
N VAL A 255 -6.18 10.36 19.63
CA VAL A 255 -6.60 11.21 20.76
C VAL A 255 -5.48 12.15 21.23
N LEU A 256 -4.52 12.43 20.35
CA LEU A 256 -3.32 13.23 20.62
C LEU A 256 -3.54 14.74 20.40
N THR A 257 -4.68 15.11 19.82
CA THR A 257 -5.10 16.51 19.64
C THR A 257 -6.16 16.90 20.67
N ARG A 258 -6.68 18.14 20.60
CA ARG A 258 -7.74 18.61 21.51
C ARG A 258 -9.00 17.75 21.44
N ASN A 259 -9.31 17.21 20.26
CA ASN A 259 -10.48 16.37 20.04
C ASN A 259 -10.05 14.96 19.61
N VAL A 260 -11.00 14.05 19.50
CA VAL A 260 -10.76 12.82 18.73
C VAL A 260 -10.70 13.22 17.26
N SER A 261 -9.61 12.84 16.59
CA SER A 261 -9.45 13.10 15.16
C SER A 261 -9.45 11.80 14.38
N VAL A 262 -10.15 11.81 13.24
CA VAL A 262 -10.22 10.69 12.29
C VAL A 262 -9.94 11.24 10.91
N SER A 263 -9.04 10.61 10.16
CA SER A 263 -8.85 10.89 8.74
C SER A 263 -9.10 9.61 7.96
N ILE A 264 -10.04 9.66 7.03
CA ILE A 264 -10.39 8.57 6.14
C ILE A 264 -9.97 8.95 4.74
N ARG A 265 -9.15 8.11 4.11
CA ARG A 265 -8.71 8.28 2.74
C ARG A 265 -9.23 7.12 1.89
N LYS A 266 -10.08 7.45 0.93
CA LYS A 266 -10.64 6.49 -0.02
C LYS A 266 -9.64 6.21 -1.12
N HIS A 267 -9.40 4.93 -1.40
CA HIS A 267 -8.55 4.52 -2.52
C HIS A 267 -9.34 4.62 -3.82
N GLY A 268 -9.03 5.66 -4.60
CA GLY A 268 -9.62 5.86 -5.92
C GLY A 268 -9.00 4.95 -6.98
N GLY A 269 -9.85 4.33 -7.82
CA GLY A 269 -9.47 3.64 -9.06
C GLY A 269 -8.65 2.37 -8.84
N ARG A 270 -9.33 1.24 -8.67
CA ARG A 270 -8.72 -0.09 -8.58
C ARG A 270 -8.26 -0.60 -9.96
N ALA A 271 -8.97 -0.23 -11.02
CA ALA A 271 -8.79 -0.79 -12.36
C ALA A 271 -7.98 0.06 -13.35
N TRP A 272 -6.86 0.69 -12.93
CA TRP A 272 -6.04 1.47 -13.86
C TRP A 272 -5.14 0.56 -14.71
N THR A 273 -5.30 0.62 -16.03
CA THR A 273 -4.43 0.00 -17.03
C THR A 273 -3.62 1.05 -17.80
N LEU A 274 -2.58 0.65 -18.53
CA LEU A 274 -1.89 1.57 -19.44
C LEU A 274 -2.83 2.15 -20.51
N GLY A 275 -3.84 1.38 -20.94
CA GLY A 275 -4.89 1.86 -21.85
C GLY A 275 -5.74 2.99 -21.25
N ASN A 276 -6.07 2.92 -19.96
CA ASN A 276 -6.76 4.02 -19.28
C ASN A 276 -5.85 5.25 -19.15
N LEU A 277 -4.57 5.06 -18.85
CA LEU A 277 -3.60 6.16 -18.77
C LEU A 277 -3.36 6.83 -20.13
N LEU A 278 -3.46 6.07 -21.22
CA LEU A 278 -3.46 6.61 -22.59
C LEU A 278 -4.69 7.51 -22.82
N GLN A 279 -5.89 7.04 -22.45
CA GLN A 279 -7.14 7.80 -22.59
C GLN A 279 -7.13 9.10 -21.76
N GLU A 280 -6.58 9.07 -20.54
CA GLU A 280 -6.40 10.25 -19.69
C GLU A 280 -5.27 11.17 -20.17
N GLY A 281 -4.48 10.75 -21.16
CA GLY A 281 -3.32 11.46 -21.64
C GLY A 281 -2.17 11.52 -20.62
N THR A 282 -2.07 10.56 -19.70
CA THR A 282 -0.88 10.45 -18.84
C THR A 282 0.33 9.94 -19.63
N VAL A 283 0.09 9.10 -20.63
CA VAL A 283 1.06 8.56 -21.59
C VAL A 283 0.48 8.66 -23.01
N ASP A 284 1.32 8.62 -24.04
CA ASP A 284 0.90 8.41 -25.42
C ASP A 284 1.08 6.94 -25.83
N GLN A 285 0.68 6.58 -27.05
CA GLN A 285 0.73 5.19 -27.51
C GLN A 285 2.17 4.67 -27.55
N LEU A 286 3.12 5.50 -27.98
CA LEU A 286 4.53 5.15 -28.03
C LEU A 286 5.08 4.84 -26.64
N LEU A 287 4.87 5.73 -25.67
CA LEU A 287 5.36 5.54 -24.30
C LEU A 287 4.63 4.38 -23.60
N ALA A 288 3.32 4.22 -23.80
CA ALA A 288 2.59 3.07 -23.26
C ALA A 288 3.17 1.75 -23.78
N SER A 289 3.44 1.67 -25.09
CA SER A 289 4.02 0.47 -25.72
C SER A 289 5.45 0.21 -25.22
N PHE A 290 6.24 1.27 -25.05
CA PHE A 290 7.58 1.18 -24.46
C PHE A 290 7.54 0.65 -23.02
N LEU A 291 6.68 1.21 -22.16
CA LEU A 291 6.55 0.78 -20.77
C LEU A 291 6.02 -0.65 -20.64
N SER A 292 5.05 -1.04 -21.46
CA SER A 292 4.55 -2.42 -21.53
C SER A 292 5.67 -3.40 -21.91
N ALA A 293 6.47 -3.08 -22.94
CA ALA A 293 7.58 -3.91 -23.34
C ALA A 293 8.71 -3.95 -22.30
N ALA A 294 9.00 -2.84 -21.61
CA ALA A 294 9.96 -2.82 -20.51
C ALA A 294 9.56 -3.76 -19.36
N VAL A 295 8.26 -3.80 -19.02
CA VAL A 295 7.74 -4.77 -18.03
C VAL A 295 7.94 -6.19 -18.55
N ARG A 296 7.53 -6.49 -19.77
CA ARG A 296 7.65 -7.84 -20.37
C ARG A 296 9.11 -8.29 -20.53
N ALA A 297 10.03 -7.35 -20.73
CA ALA A 297 11.48 -7.58 -20.81
C ALA A 297 12.14 -7.78 -19.42
N HIS A 298 11.37 -7.90 -18.34
CA HIS A 298 11.89 -8.01 -16.97
C HIS A 298 12.84 -6.86 -16.58
N MET A 299 12.57 -5.64 -17.05
CA MET A 299 13.35 -4.49 -16.59
C MET A 299 12.98 -4.13 -15.15
N ASN A 300 13.98 -3.81 -14.34
CA ASN A 300 13.80 -3.28 -13.00
C ASN A 300 13.50 -1.78 -13.07
N ILE A 301 12.35 -1.36 -12.55
CA ILE A 301 11.81 0.00 -12.79
C ILE A 301 11.54 0.73 -11.48
N VAL A 302 12.15 1.90 -11.32
CA VAL A 302 11.88 2.82 -10.22
C VAL A 302 10.95 3.92 -10.70
N ILE A 303 9.76 4.00 -10.11
CA ILE A 303 8.77 5.03 -10.45
C ILE A 303 8.90 6.19 -9.47
N CYS A 304 9.17 7.37 -10.01
CA CYS A 304 9.51 8.57 -9.26
C CYS A 304 8.47 9.69 -9.42
N GLY A 305 8.46 10.62 -8.47
CA GLY A 305 7.58 11.79 -8.47
C GLY A 305 7.15 12.25 -7.08
N GLY A 306 6.65 13.49 -7.01
CA GLY A 306 6.12 14.09 -5.80
C GLY A 306 4.93 13.37 -5.16
N MET A 307 4.48 13.91 -4.02
CA MET A 307 3.27 13.41 -3.34
C MET A 307 2.04 13.56 -4.24
N ALA A 308 1.22 12.51 -4.28
CA ALA A 308 0.01 12.44 -5.09
C ALA A 308 0.21 12.66 -6.61
N ALA A 309 1.43 12.49 -7.13
CA ALA A 309 1.72 12.62 -8.56
C ALA A 309 1.12 11.48 -9.41
N GLY A 310 0.75 10.35 -8.80
CA GLY A 310 0.22 9.17 -9.51
C GLY A 310 1.19 8.00 -9.66
N LYS A 311 2.28 7.96 -8.87
CA LYS A 311 3.28 6.86 -8.91
C LYS A 311 2.64 5.48 -8.76
N THR A 312 1.86 5.27 -7.69
CA THR A 312 1.18 4.00 -7.42
C THR A 312 0.16 3.66 -8.52
N THR A 313 -0.48 4.66 -9.13
CA THR A 313 -1.39 4.46 -10.26
C THR A 313 -0.64 3.95 -11.49
N LEU A 314 0.49 4.56 -11.84
CA LEU A 314 1.33 4.09 -12.94
C LEU A 314 1.92 2.71 -12.64
N MET A 315 2.41 2.49 -11.42
CA MET A 315 2.94 1.21 -10.98
C MET A 315 1.90 0.09 -11.11
N ARG A 316 0.65 0.35 -10.71
CA ARG A 316 -0.46 -0.60 -10.89
C ARG A 316 -0.72 -0.89 -12.36
N ALA A 317 -0.81 0.15 -13.19
CA ALA A 317 -1.02 0.01 -14.62
C ALA A 317 0.08 -0.83 -15.30
N MET A 318 1.34 -0.64 -14.89
CA MET A 318 2.48 -1.42 -15.36
C MET A 318 2.48 -2.85 -14.79
N GLY A 319 2.08 -3.04 -13.53
CA GLY A 319 1.93 -4.37 -12.93
C GLY A 319 0.95 -5.27 -13.67
N ARG A 320 -0.10 -4.68 -14.28
CA ARG A 320 -1.06 -5.40 -15.12
C ARG A 320 -0.51 -5.83 -16.50
N GLU A 321 0.67 -5.36 -16.88
CA GLU A 321 1.37 -5.82 -18.10
C GLU A 321 2.22 -7.08 -17.84
N ILE A 322 2.32 -7.53 -16.58
CA ILE A 322 3.04 -8.76 -16.22
C ILE A 322 2.30 -9.97 -16.81
N PRO A 323 2.97 -10.85 -17.58
CA PRO A 323 2.39 -12.04 -18.18
C PRO A 323 1.71 -12.98 -17.17
N ALA A 324 0.62 -13.61 -17.60
CA ALA A 324 -0.15 -14.56 -16.78
C ALA A 324 0.64 -15.82 -16.35
N SER A 325 1.75 -16.13 -17.03
CA SER A 325 2.64 -17.24 -16.70
C SER A 325 3.53 -16.97 -15.48
N GLU A 326 3.57 -15.74 -15.00
CA GLU A 326 4.43 -15.31 -13.90
C GLU A 326 3.66 -15.19 -12.59
N ARG A 327 4.41 -15.17 -11.48
CA ARG A 327 3.93 -14.96 -10.13
C ARG A 327 4.48 -13.66 -9.57
N LEU A 328 3.57 -12.78 -9.16
CA LEU A 328 3.89 -11.49 -8.57
C LEU A 328 3.70 -11.51 -7.05
N ILE A 329 4.62 -10.88 -6.32
CA ILE A 329 4.40 -10.50 -4.92
C ILE A 329 4.45 -8.98 -4.78
N THR A 330 3.41 -8.39 -4.19
CA THR A 330 3.43 -6.97 -3.80
C THR A 330 3.76 -6.84 -2.32
N LEU A 331 4.62 -5.87 -1.99
CA LEU A 331 5.09 -5.57 -0.64
C LEU A 331 4.74 -4.14 -0.29
N GLU A 332 3.84 -3.94 0.66
CA GLU A 332 3.22 -2.64 0.87
C GLU A 332 3.13 -2.28 2.36
N SER A 333 3.35 -1.00 2.69
CA SER A 333 3.10 -0.51 4.05
C SER A 333 1.61 -0.55 4.38
N SER A 334 0.78 -0.29 3.38
CA SER A 334 -0.63 -0.64 3.37
C SER A 334 -1.02 -1.09 1.98
N LEU A 335 -1.96 -2.03 1.84
CA LEU A 335 -2.38 -2.48 0.50
C LEU A 335 -2.98 -1.31 -0.29
N GLU A 336 -2.29 -0.92 -1.36
CA GLU A 336 -2.73 0.12 -2.29
C GLU A 336 -2.65 -0.35 -3.74
N LEU A 337 -1.85 -1.35 -4.08
CA LEU A 337 -1.68 -1.80 -5.47
C LEU A 337 -2.88 -2.58 -5.98
N PHE A 338 -3.54 -3.39 -5.15
CA PHE A 338 -4.73 -4.18 -5.53
C PHE A 338 -4.50 -5.00 -6.82
N LEU A 339 -3.33 -5.62 -6.94
CA LEU A 339 -2.98 -6.49 -8.08
C LEU A 339 -3.33 -7.97 -7.81
N ASP A 340 -3.91 -8.27 -6.67
CA ASP A 340 -4.50 -9.56 -6.27
C ASP A 340 -5.98 -9.69 -6.67
N ASP A 341 -6.48 -8.77 -7.51
CA ASP A 341 -7.82 -8.81 -8.06
C ASP A 341 -7.96 -9.77 -9.26
N ALA A 342 -9.21 -10.06 -9.64
CA ALA A 342 -9.51 -10.94 -10.78
C ALA A 342 -9.17 -10.34 -12.15
N GLU A 343 -8.87 -9.04 -12.23
CA GLU A 343 -8.51 -8.37 -13.49
C GLU A 343 -7.01 -8.47 -13.78
N THR A 344 -6.19 -8.76 -12.75
CA THR A 344 -4.75 -8.88 -12.90
C THR A 344 -4.42 -10.23 -13.56
N PRO A 345 -3.69 -10.24 -14.69
CA PRO A 345 -3.48 -11.48 -15.45
C PRO A 345 -2.65 -12.53 -14.72
N CYS A 346 -1.66 -12.09 -13.93
CA CYS A 346 -0.72 -12.96 -13.23
C CYS A 346 -1.23 -13.34 -11.84
N HIS A 347 -0.72 -14.45 -11.30
CA HIS A 347 -1.05 -14.85 -9.94
C HIS A 347 -0.29 -13.96 -8.95
N THR A 348 -1.03 -13.12 -8.23
CA THR A 348 -0.47 -12.14 -7.30
C THR A 348 -0.74 -12.51 -5.85
N LEU A 349 0.27 -12.39 -4.99
CA LEU A 349 0.10 -12.33 -3.54
C LEU A 349 0.41 -10.91 -3.03
N ALA A 350 -0.51 -10.34 -2.27
CA ALA A 350 -0.33 -9.02 -1.69
C ALA A 350 0.07 -9.13 -0.20
N PHE A 351 1.26 -8.65 0.14
CA PHE A 351 1.77 -8.62 1.51
C PHE A 351 1.74 -7.20 2.07
N GLU A 352 1.30 -7.10 3.31
CA GLU A 352 1.15 -5.86 4.04
C GLU A 352 2.01 -5.88 5.31
N THR A 353 2.68 -4.76 5.60
CA THR A 353 3.42 -4.63 6.86
C THR A 353 2.49 -4.68 8.06
N ARG A 354 3.01 -5.11 9.21
CA ARG A 354 2.27 -5.15 10.46
C ARG A 354 3.01 -4.34 11.51
N GLN A 355 2.32 -3.40 12.15
CA GLN A 355 2.86 -2.73 13.34
C GLN A 355 2.90 -3.71 14.53
N SER A 356 3.71 -3.39 15.53
CA SER A 356 3.71 -4.12 16.81
C SER A 356 2.33 -4.09 17.46
N ASN A 357 1.97 -5.19 18.13
CA ASN A 357 0.73 -5.28 18.91
C ASN A 357 0.95 -5.09 20.42
N GLY A 358 2.19 -4.93 20.89
CA GLY A 358 2.53 -4.78 22.31
C GLY A 358 3.43 -3.57 22.62
N GLU A 359 3.48 -3.17 23.90
CA GLU A 359 4.32 -2.07 24.40
C GLU A 359 5.82 -2.31 24.13
N ASP A 360 6.25 -3.59 24.11
CA ASP A 360 7.63 -4.00 23.87
C ASP A 360 8.04 -4.03 22.37
N GLY A 361 7.14 -3.68 21.45
CA GLY A 361 7.43 -3.74 20.02
C GLY A 361 7.29 -5.13 19.38
N ALA A 362 6.82 -6.13 20.13
CA ALA A 362 6.70 -7.51 19.66
C ALA A 362 5.67 -7.67 18.52
N GLY A 363 6.07 -8.43 17.49
CA GLY A 363 5.21 -8.77 16.35
C GLY A 363 5.21 -7.75 15.21
N ALA A 364 6.04 -6.70 15.24
CA ALA A 364 6.21 -5.85 14.07
C ALA A 364 6.78 -6.67 12.88
N ILE A 365 6.22 -6.48 11.69
CA ILE A 365 6.70 -7.02 10.41
C ILE A 365 6.91 -5.82 9.48
N THR A 366 8.15 -5.52 9.16
CA THR A 366 8.57 -4.39 8.32
C THR A 366 8.64 -4.78 6.84
N LEU A 367 8.79 -3.79 5.95
CA LEU A 367 9.01 -4.07 4.52
C LEU A 367 10.28 -4.90 4.29
N SER A 368 11.35 -4.69 5.07
CA SER A 368 12.56 -5.52 5.00
C SER A 368 12.25 -6.99 5.31
N ASP A 369 11.49 -7.25 6.37
CA ASP A 369 11.09 -8.61 6.74
C ASP A 369 10.24 -9.26 5.63
N LEU A 370 9.33 -8.48 5.03
CA LEU A 370 8.49 -8.97 3.93
C LEU A 370 9.30 -9.31 2.68
N ILE A 371 10.37 -8.58 2.37
CA ILE A 371 11.26 -8.90 1.24
C ILE A 371 11.89 -10.27 1.47
N GLU A 372 12.46 -10.51 2.66
CA GLU A 372 13.07 -11.81 2.99
C GLU A 372 12.05 -12.97 2.95
N ILE A 373 10.82 -12.71 3.40
CA ILE A 373 9.72 -13.67 3.34
C ILE A 373 9.36 -13.94 1.87
N ALA A 374 9.18 -12.91 1.04
CA ALA A 374 8.76 -13.02 -0.36
C ALA A 374 9.72 -13.85 -1.22
N LEU A 375 11.03 -13.81 -0.92
CA LEU A 375 12.03 -14.66 -1.58
C LEU A 375 11.79 -16.16 -1.39
N ARG A 376 10.94 -16.56 -0.43
CA ARG A 376 10.56 -17.98 -0.17
C ARG A 376 9.26 -18.41 -0.84
N TYR A 377 8.55 -17.49 -1.50
CA TYR A 377 7.23 -17.74 -2.09
C TYR A 377 7.27 -17.99 -3.61
N ASN A 378 8.45 -18.29 -4.16
CA ASN A 378 8.65 -18.56 -5.58
C ASN A 378 8.06 -17.45 -6.48
N ALA A 379 8.28 -16.20 -6.09
CA ALA A 379 7.92 -15.05 -6.92
C ALA A 379 8.89 -14.93 -8.08
N ASP A 380 8.35 -14.69 -9.27
CA ASP A 380 9.12 -14.25 -10.45
C ASP A 380 9.45 -12.76 -10.31
N ARG A 381 8.57 -11.97 -9.67
CA ARG A 381 8.74 -10.53 -9.47
C ARG A 381 8.33 -10.06 -8.07
N ILE A 382 9.02 -9.03 -7.58
CA ILE A 382 8.60 -8.26 -6.41
C ILE A 382 8.27 -6.81 -6.80
N MET A 383 7.15 -6.33 -6.27
CA MET A 383 6.73 -4.94 -6.39
C MET A 383 6.65 -4.30 -5.01
N VAL A 384 7.50 -3.30 -4.73
CA VAL A 384 7.50 -2.59 -3.45
C VAL A 384 6.71 -1.29 -3.59
N GLY A 385 5.58 -1.17 -2.90
CA GLY A 385 4.64 -0.05 -3.06
C GLY A 385 5.32 1.31 -2.87
N GLU A 386 6.17 1.46 -1.85
CA GLU A 386 6.99 2.66 -1.66
C GLU A 386 8.23 2.37 -0.81
N VAL A 387 9.38 2.87 -1.25
CA VAL A 387 10.66 2.76 -0.53
C VAL A 387 11.00 4.10 0.14
N ARG A 388 10.97 4.11 1.47
CA ARG A 388 11.21 5.24 2.36
C ARG A 388 12.50 5.13 3.17
N GLY A 389 12.94 3.94 3.56
CA GLY A 389 13.99 3.74 4.56
C GLY A 389 14.89 2.52 4.35
N ARG A 390 15.04 1.71 5.40
CA ARG A 390 16.03 0.63 5.53
C ARG A 390 15.78 -0.53 4.55
N GLU A 391 14.56 -0.67 4.07
CA GLU A 391 14.15 -1.64 3.05
C GLU A 391 14.81 -1.42 1.69
N SER A 392 15.47 -0.27 1.48
CA SER A 392 16.16 0.05 0.21
C SER A 392 17.25 -0.96 -0.15
N MET A 393 18.01 -1.45 0.83
CA MET A 393 19.07 -2.43 0.59
C MET A 393 18.48 -3.76 0.12
N ALA A 394 17.57 -4.33 0.90
CA ALA A 394 16.90 -5.59 0.57
C ALA A 394 16.16 -5.51 -0.78
N MET A 395 15.57 -4.35 -1.10
CA MET A 395 14.90 -4.11 -2.39
C MET A 395 15.89 -4.14 -3.57
N LEU A 396 17.03 -3.45 -3.44
CA LEU A 396 18.06 -3.45 -4.48
C LEU A 396 18.73 -4.83 -4.62
N GLU A 397 18.92 -5.56 -3.53
CA GLU A 397 19.42 -6.94 -3.57
C GLU A 397 18.44 -7.88 -4.29
N ALA A 398 17.14 -7.76 -4.03
CA ALA A 398 16.11 -8.52 -4.75
C ALA A 398 16.13 -8.22 -6.25
N MET A 399 16.28 -6.94 -6.61
CA MET A 399 16.44 -6.48 -7.99
C MET A 399 17.70 -7.03 -8.69
N SER A 400 18.84 -7.08 -7.99
CA SER A 400 20.12 -7.49 -8.58
C SER A 400 20.34 -9.00 -8.65
N ALA A 401 19.79 -9.80 -7.74
CA ALA A 401 20.26 -11.17 -7.52
C ALA A 401 19.28 -12.29 -7.90
N SER A 402 17.96 -12.08 -7.81
CA SER A 402 17.02 -13.22 -7.82
C SER A 402 15.67 -13.00 -8.52
N GLN A 403 15.22 -11.75 -8.69
CA GLN A 403 13.89 -11.45 -9.22
C GLN A 403 13.93 -10.27 -10.19
N PRO A 404 14.35 -10.50 -11.45
CA PRO A 404 14.37 -9.47 -12.46
C PRO A 404 12.93 -9.05 -12.83
N GLY A 405 12.76 -7.77 -13.18
CA GLY A 405 11.44 -7.21 -13.48
C GLY A 405 10.74 -6.63 -12.25
N SER A 406 11.48 -6.40 -11.17
CA SER A 406 10.98 -5.82 -9.94
C SER A 406 10.70 -4.33 -10.10
N MET A 407 9.72 -3.80 -9.36
CA MET A 407 9.37 -2.38 -9.42
C MET A 407 9.25 -1.78 -8.03
N CYS A 408 9.56 -0.50 -7.88
CA CYS A 408 9.27 0.23 -6.65
C CYS A 408 8.90 1.69 -6.91
N THR A 409 8.24 2.34 -5.95
CA THR A 409 8.07 3.80 -5.99
C THR A 409 8.99 4.52 -5.03
N LEU A 410 9.46 5.69 -5.45
CA LEU A 410 10.37 6.54 -4.67
C LEU A 410 9.98 8.00 -4.84
N HIS A 411 9.96 8.77 -3.74
CA HIS A 411 9.78 10.21 -3.83
C HIS A 411 11.06 10.88 -4.32
N ALA A 412 11.04 11.40 -5.55
CA ALA A 412 12.09 12.20 -6.16
C ALA A 412 11.52 12.92 -7.39
N ASP A 413 11.87 14.19 -7.58
CA ASP A 413 11.36 14.98 -8.71
C ASP A 413 12.36 15.05 -9.88
N TYR A 414 13.61 14.64 -9.63
CA TYR A 414 14.73 14.65 -10.56
C TYR A 414 15.59 13.38 -10.48
N PRO A 415 16.20 12.94 -11.58
CA PRO A 415 17.05 11.73 -11.64
C PRO A 415 18.21 11.72 -10.66
N LYS A 416 18.96 12.82 -10.57
CA LYS A 416 20.10 12.92 -9.64
C LYS A 416 19.67 12.75 -8.18
N ASP A 417 18.46 13.18 -7.84
CA ASP A 417 17.91 13.03 -6.50
C ASP A 417 17.60 11.56 -6.19
N VAL A 418 17.22 10.75 -7.19
CA VAL A 418 16.97 9.31 -6.99
C VAL A 418 18.25 8.62 -6.53
N ILE A 419 19.34 8.78 -7.28
CA ILE A 419 20.63 8.19 -6.94
C ILE A 419 21.09 8.67 -5.57
N THR A 420 21.07 9.99 -5.33
CA THR A 420 21.47 10.58 -4.04
C THR A 420 20.66 10.01 -2.87
N ARG A 421 19.33 9.87 -3.03
CA ARG A 421 18.45 9.32 -1.99
C ARG A 421 18.65 7.83 -1.78
N LEU A 422 18.93 7.05 -2.82
CA LEU A 422 19.26 5.64 -2.68
C LEU A 422 20.59 5.48 -1.93
N VAL A 423 21.63 6.23 -2.31
CA VAL A 423 22.93 6.21 -1.61
C VAL A 423 22.78 6.60 -0.15
N LEU A 424 22.02 7.65 0.17
CA LEU A 424 21.78 8.06 1.56
C LEU A 424 21.13 6.93 2.37
N ARG A 425 20.15 6.22 1.79
CA ARG A 425 19.50 5.09 2.49
C ARG A 425 20.42 3.89 2.64
N LEU A 426 21.24 3.59 1.63
CA LEU A 426 22.25 2.53 1.69
C LEU A 426 23.36 2.84 2.71
N SER A 427 23.71 4.12 2.91
CA SER A 427 24.66 4.50 3.95
C SER A 427 24.12 4.23 5.37
N MET A 428 22.80 4.16 5.56
CA MET A 428 22.21 3.75 6.85
C MET A 428 22.36 2.24 7.12
N ALA A 429 22.75 1.48 6.09
CA ALA A 429 23.16 0.08 6.19
C ALA A 429 24.69 -0.06 6.11
N ASP A 430 25.43 1.02 6.38
CA ASP A 430 26.90 1.08 6.43
C ASP A 430 27.60 0.77 5.08
N LEU A 431 26.91 0.93 3.95
CA LEU A 431 27.54 0.84 2.61
C LEU A 431 28.28 2.13 2.25
N SER A 432 29.45 1.99 1.62
CA SER A 432 30.15 3.11 1.01
C SER A 432 29.39 3.65 -0.21
N ALA A 433 29.63 4.91 -0.58
CA ALA A 433 29.04 5.50 -1.78
C ALA A 433 29.41 4.71 -3.05
N GLU A 434 30.66 4.27 -3.16
CA GLU A 434 31.12 3.45 -4.29
C GLU A 434 30.38 2.12 -4.39
N THR A 435 30.23 1.41 -3.28
CA THR A 435 29.46 0.14 -3.24
C THR A 435 28.00 0.39 -3.57
N SER A 436 27.44 1.49 -3.06
CA SER A 436 26.07 1.90 -3.33
C SER A 436 25.84 2.17 -4.82
N TYR A 437 26.78 2.86 -5.50
CA TYR A 437 26.67 3.11 -6.93
C TYR A 437 26.69 1.84 -7.76
N ARG A 438 27.57 0.88 -7.43
CA ARG A 438 27.60 -0.44 -8.10
C ARG A 438 26.32 -1.22 -7.87
N LEU A 439 25.78 -1.21 -6.65
CA LEU A 439 24.52 -1.87 -6.35
C LEU A 439 23.34 -1.23 -7.09
N ILE A 440 23.28 0.11 -7.15
CA ILE A 440 22.22 0.83 -7.86
C ILE A 440 22.29 0.55 -9.37
N GLU A 441 23.47 0.61 -9.96
CA GLU A 441 23.69 0.34 -11.39
C GLU A 441 23.29 -1.08 -11.76
N GLY A 442 23.69 -2.08 -10.98
CA GLY A 442 23.31 -3.47 -11.21
C GLY A 442 21.86 -3.82 -10.83
N ALA A 443 21.10 -2.92 -10.21
CA ALA A 443 19.73 -3.15 -9.77
C ALA A 443 18.70 -2.40 -10.61
N VAL A 444 18.95 -1.14 -10.97
CA VAL A 444 17.97 -0.25 -11.59
C VAL A 444 18.22 -0.17 -13.08
N HIS A 445 17.22 -0.49 -13.90
CA HIS A 445 17.34 -0.38 -15.36
C HIS A 445 16.68 0.90 -15.87
N LEU A 446 15.49 1.23 -15.35
CA LEU A 446 14.74 2.41 -15.75
C LEU A 446 14.26 3.22 -14.54
N MET A 447 14.25 4.54 -14.69
CA MET A 447 13.61 5.49 -13.78
C MET A 447 12.52 6.27 -14.54
N VAL A 448 11.27 6.16 -14.10
CA VAL A 448 10.09 6.76 -14.76
C VAL A 448 9.50 7.85 -13.88
N PHE A 449 9.40 9.08 -14.36
CA PHE A 449 9.01 10.24 -13.55
C PHE A 449 7.61 10.73 -13.86
N VAL A 450 6.74 10.68 -12.86
CA VAL A 450 5.35 11.17 -12.93
C VAL A 450 5.23 12.52 -12.25
N LYS A 451 4.53 13.47 -12.88
CA LYS A 451 4.27 14.81 -12.36
C LYS A 451 2.81 15.20 -12.54
N LYS A 452 2.36 16.20 -11.79
CA LYS A 452 1.09 16.86 -12.06
C LYS A 452 1.24 17.68 -13.35
N GLY A 453 0.26 17.58 -14.23
CA GLY A 453 0.20 18.34 -15.48
C GLY A 453 -0.13 19.81 -15.28
N ALA A 454 -0.28 20.54 -16.39
CA ALA A 454 -0.62 21.96 -16.35
C ALA A 454 -2.08 22.19 -15.93
N LYS A 455 -2.97 21.23 -16.24
CA LYS A 455 -4.39 21.32 -15.86
C LYS A 455 -4.63 20.71 -14.47
N PRO A 456 -5.54 21.27 -13.65
CA PRO A 456 -5.91 20.68 -12.37
C PRO A 456 -6.35 19.23 -12.52
N GLY A 457 -5.77 18.33 -11.71
CA GLY A 457 -6.08 16.90 -11.73
C GLY A 457 -5.32 16.08 -12.79
N GLU A 458 -4.73 16.73 -13.79
CA GLU A 458 -3.93 16.08 -14.82
C GLU A 458 -2.66 15.48 -14.22
N LYS A 459 -2.32 14.27 -14.64
CA LYS A 459 -1.08 13.57 -14.27
C LYS A 459 -0.41 13.11 -15.56
N ILE A 460 0.90 13.30 -15.66
CA ILE A 460 1.67 13.00 -16.86
C ILE A 460 2.96 12.27 -16.48
N VAL A 461 3.42 11.37 -17.35
CA VAL A 461 4.81 10.95 -17.35
C VAL A 461 5.62 12.04 -18.03
N SER A 462 6.66 12.52 -17.35
CA SER A 462 7.46 13.67 -17.78
C SER A 462 8.80 13.29 -18.40
N HIS A 463 9.46 12.26 -17.86
CA HIS A 463 10.71 11.75 -18.40
C HIS A 463 10.95 10.31 -17.99
N VAL A 464 11.75 9.62 -18.79
CA VAL A 464 12.23 8.26 -18.52
C VAL A 464 13.74 8.25 -18.75
N TRP A 465 14.46 7.71 -17.77
CA TRP A 465 15.91 7.57 -17.82
C TRP A 465 16.29 6.11 -17.73
N GLU A 466 17.23 5.72 -18.55
CA GLU A 466 17.96 4.47 -18.43
C GLU A 466 19.16 4.65 -17.50
N VAL A 467 19.47 3.62 -16.73
CA VAL A 467 20.72 3.50 -15.98
C VAL A 467 21.50 2.34 -16.58
N ASP A 468 22.72 2.60 -17.05
CA ASP A 468 23.55 1.62 -17.72
C ASP A 468 25.03 1.97 -17.54
N GLY A 469 25.76 1.13 -16.81
CA GLY A 469 27.18 1.31 -16.53
C GLY A 469 27.51 2.44 -15.55
N LEU A 470 28.80 2.64 -15.33
CA LEU A 470 29.35 3.66 -14.44
C LEU A 470 30.19 4.68 -15.23
N ASN A 471 30.11 5.94 -14.83
CA ASN A 471 30.98 7.01 -15.29
C ASN A 471 32.42 6.83 -14.74
N GLU A 472 33.38 7.62 -15.23
CA GLU A 472 34.77 7.60 -14.77
C GLU A 472 34.93 7.88 -13.27
N ASP A 473 34.02 8.68 -12.70
CA ASP A 473 33.97 9.00 -11.27
C ASP A 473 33.27 7.92 -10.42
N GLY A 474 32.85 6.81 -11.05
CA GLY A 474 32.17 5.70 -10.41
C GLY A 474 30.67 5.93 -10.14
N THR A 475 30.10 7.07 -10.56
CA THR A 475 28.66 7.31 -10.44
C THR A 475 27.89 6.57 -11.55
N PRO A 476 26.61 6.17 -11.33
CA PRO A 476 25.82 5.54 -12.38
C PRO A 476 25.66 6.45 -13.60
N SER A 477 25.96 5.90 -14.77
CA SER A 477 25.71 6.55 -16.05
C SER A 477 24.21 6.49 -16.36
N MET A 478 23.66 7.61 -16.80
CA MET A 478 22.22 7.77 -17.01
C MET A 478 21.93 8.39 -18.36
N THR A 479 21.07 7.74 -19.15
CA THR A 479 20.66 8.18 -20.48
C THR A 479 19.20 8.61 -20.46
N GLN A 480 18.91 9.85 -20.87
CA GLN A 480 17.55 10.36 -20.93
C GLN A 480 16.85 9.88 -22.20
N LEU A 481 16.02 8.83 -22.12
CA LEU A 481 15.30 8.29 -23.27
C LEU A 481 14.07 9.12 -23.64
N PHE A 482 13.38 9.65 -22.63
CA PHE A 482 12.25 10.56 -22.80
C PHE A 482 12.46 11.84 -21.98
N ALA A 483 12.17 13.00 -22.56
CA ALA A 483 12.27 14.30 -21.92
C ALA A 483 10.92 15.04 -21.89
N PRO A 484 10.72 15.99 -20.95
CA PRO A 484 9.48 16.76 -20.90
C PRO A 484 9.38 17.67 -22.14
N ARG A 485 8.29 17.53 -22.89
CA ARG A 485 7.95 18.42 -24.01
C ARG A 485 7.74 19.85 -23.50
N PRO A 486 8.38 20.87 -24.12
CA PRO A 486 8.11 22.26 -23.79
C PRO A 486 6.62 22.59 -23.95
N GLY A 487 6.05 23.29 -22.96
CA GLY A 487 4.65 23.72 -22.96
C GLY A 487 3.78 22.91 -21.99
N ASP A 488 3.74 21.58 -22.13
CA ASP A 488 2.86 20.72 -21.31
C ASP A 488 3.60 19.69 -20.43
N GLY A 489 4.92 19.55 -20.61
CA GLY A 489 5.75 18.67 -19.78
C GLY A 489 5.60 17.19 -20.06
N ARG A 490 4.88 16.80 -21.12
CA ARG A 490 4.63 15.40 -21.49
C ARG A 490 5.87 14.74 -22.05
N ALA A 491 6.14 13.49 -21.68
CA ALA A 491 7.31 12.76 -22.14
C ALA A 491 7.31 12.57 -23.67
N VAL A 492 8.40 12.99 -24.32
CA VAL A 492 8.69 12.74 -25.74
C VAL A 492 10.09 12.15 -25.89
N PRO A 493 10.32 11.29 -26.90
CA PRO A 493 11.65 10.71 -27.12
C PRO A 493 12.74 11.76 -27.29
N THR A 494 13.95 11.45 -26.83
CA THR A 494 15.13 12.28 -27.08
C THR A 494 15.93 11.75 -28.29
N ALA A 495 17.02 12.43 -28.63
CA ALA A 495 17.97 11.95 -29.63
C ALA A 495 18.90 10.83 -29.10
N PHE A 496 18.87 10.54 -27.79
CA PHE A 496 19.70 9.52 -27.19
C PHE A 496 19.12 8.13 -27.42
N GLN A 497 20.00 7.16 -27.67
CA GLN A 497 19.62 5.77 -27.87
C GLN A 497 19.79 4.99 -26.58
N MET A 498 18.91 4.01 -26.40
CA MET A 498 19.02 3.00 -25.36
C MET A 498 20.29 2.17 -25.53
N SER A 499 20.85 1.64 -24.44
CA SER A 499 22.02 0.77 -24.52
C SER A 499 21.74 -0.46 -25.40
N PRO A 500 22.73 -1.00 -26.14
CA PRO A 500 22.49 -2.10 -27.06
C PRO A 500 21.84 -3.33 -26.41
N GLU A 501 22.27 -3.66 -25.19
CA GLU A 501 21.73 -4.80 -24.44
C GLU A 501 20.25 -4.59 -24.09
N ARG A 502 19.89 -3.40 -23.58
CA ARG A 502 18.50 -3.08 -23.23
C ARG A 502 17.60 -2.94 -24.46
N ALA A 503 18.16 -2.41 -25.55
CA ALA A 503 17.46 -2.31 -26.83
C ALA A 503 17.13 -3.70 -27.41
N GLU A 504 18.01 -4.68 -27.26
CA GLU A 504 17.74 -6.07 -27.65
C GLU A 504 16.65 -6.69 -26.76
N GLN A 505 16.77 -6.56 -25.44
CA GLN A 505 15.79 -7.07 -24.48
C GLN A 505 14.37 -6.54 -24.74
N ILE A 506 14.23 -5.23 -24.98
CA ILE A 506 12.91 -4.63 -25.23
C ILE A 506 12.36 -4.99 -26.63
N ALA A 507 13.25 -5.26 -27.60
CA ALA A 507 12.88 -5.74 -28.93
C ALA A 507 12.33 -7.16 -28.90
N GLU A 508 12.95 -8.05 -28.13
CA GLU A 508 12.43 -9.40 -27.88
C GLU A 508 11.06 -9.38 -27.18
N ALA A 509 10.83 -8.38 -26.33
CA ALA A 509 9.54 -8.13 -25.70
C ALA A 509 8.50 -7.44 -26.63
N GLY A 510 8.84 -7.20 -27.90
CA GLY A 510 7.91 -6.74 -28.94
C GLY A 510 7.89 -5.24 -29.20
N PHE A 511 8.83 -4.46 -28.68
CA PHE A 511 8.95 -3.03 -28.98
C PHE A 511 10.17 -2.72 -29.84
N ASN A 512 9.96 -2.11 -31.01
CA ASN A 512 11.07 -1.69 -31.87
C ASN A 512 11.71 -0.39 -31.33
N PRO A 513 12.97 -0.40 -30.83
CA PRO A 513 13.61 0.79 -30.27
C PRO A 513 13.78 1.93 -31.26
N LEU A 514 13.82 1.63 -32.57
CA LEU A 514 13.92 2.64 -33.63
C LEU A 514 12.70 3.56 -33.68
N LEU A 515 11.56 3.16 -33.12
CA LEU A 515 10.37 4.01 -33.04
C LEU A 515 10.63 5.29 -32.23
N LEU A 516 11.54 5.26 -31.26
CA LEU A 516 11.92 6.45 -30.49
C LEU A 516 12.51 7.55 -31.40
N ALA A 517 13.33 7.16 -32.38
CA ALA A 517 13.89 8.09 -33.35
C ALA A 517 12.90 8.50 -34.45
N GLN A 518 11.95 7.61 -34.81
CA GLN A 518 10.93 7.89 -35.83
C GLN A 518 9.85 8.86 -35.36
N TYR A 519 9.57 8.90 -34.06
CA TYR A 519 8.54 9.74 -33.45
C TYR A 519 9.14 10.71 -32.41
N PRO A 520 9.97 11.69 -32.82
CA PRO A 520 10.68 12.59 -31.90
C PRO A 520 9.75 13.50 -31.08
N HIS A 521 8.48 13.61 -31.48
CA HIS A 521 7.45 14.35 -30.75
C HIS A 521 6.45 13.43 -30.03
N GLY A 522 6.75 12.13 -29.97
CA GLY A 522 5.81 11.09 -29.59
C GLY A 522 4.67 10.93 -30.59
N THR A 523 3.64 10.24 -30.13
CA THR A 523 2.36 9.92 -30.77
C THR A 523 1.19 10.61 -30.05
N TRP A 524 1.49 11.66 -29.27
CA TRP A 524 0.48 12.50 -28.66
C TRP A 524 -0.49 12.99 -29.75
N GLU A 525 -1.80 12.80 -29.53
CA GLU A 525 -2.81 13.39 -30.39
C GLU A 525 -2.55 14.89 -30.46
N SER A 526 -2.27 15.37 -31.66
CA SER A 526 -1.99 16.79 -31.88
C SER A 526 -3.25 17.60 -31.61
N ASP A 527 -3.08 18.87 -31.21
CA ASP A 527 -4.06 19.96 -31.25
C ASP A 527 -4.64 20.20 -32.68
N GLN A 528 -4.98 19.15 -33.45
CA GLN A 528 -5.57 19.23 -34.80
C GLN A 528 -6.98 19.84 -34.79
N SER A 529 -7.56 20.13 -33.62
CA SER A 529 -8.77 20.94 -33.48
C SER A 529 -8.53 22.45 -33.62
N GLY A 530 -7.28 22.92 -33.57
CA GLY A 530 -6.94 24.35 -33.69
C GLY A 530 -6.97 24.87 -35.13
N GLU A 531 -6.52 24.09 -36.10
CA GLU A 531 -6.41 24.53 -37.50
C GLU A 531 -7.71 24.38 -38.31
N ARG A 532 -8.66 23.53 -37.88
CA ARG A 532 -9.96 23.37 -38.58
C ARG A 532 -11.02 24.42 -38.24
N ARG A 533 -10.71 25.41 -37.38
CA ARG A 533 -11.60 26.54 -37.07
C ARG A 533 -11.18 27.87 -37.70
N ALA A 534 -10.09 27.88 -38.46
CA ALA A 534 -9.67 29.02 -39.26
C ALA A 534 -9.62 28.62 -40.74
N SER A 535 -10.79 28.35 -41.32
CA SER A 535 -11.00 28.22 -42.77
C SER A 535 -12.40 28.69 -43.11
#